data_AF-A0A7C5IKX3-F1
#
_entry.id   AF-A0A7C5IKX3-F1
#
_cell.length_a   1.000
_cell.length_b   1.000
_cell.length_c   1.000
_cell.angle_alpha   90.00
_cell.angle_beta   90.00
_cell.angle_gamma   90.00
#
_symmetry.space_group_name_H-M   'P 1'
#
loop_
_entity.id
_entity.type
_entity.pdbx_description
1 polymer ?
#
loop_
_entity_poly.entity_id
_entity_poly.type
_entity_poly.pdbx_seq_one_letter_code
_entity_poly.pdbx_strand_id
1 'polypeptide(L)'
;MSLTALINKNKDLRKIIPNLKAHLVDWHGQKISSPLNKTPILISSIGVSWEGGIIGTAFDYMTRAILIRQVGYENAIRHSYVAEEGLKNLPRALDSILTQIDLLPTRDPERDKRRAKGVEYALEKLPELMDFLNAQLENAKNSIDQFIKKNMKIETLAPHALFMAKLDVVYRSGSVNILDYYFEKYENQTFFRLNNALSDKDIIDNIIKLSYLFEEQVQKMNIKRVNCNPVFPPYSGIVGGADADFIIDKTLIDVKTSKTFGYRTTVMAQILGYASMGQAIGIPLEQVGIYYARFAKWMLLPLKVLPEDFLNNYLKKILKAAGLNLEEDSRYFPEFRSRDFQIPHFNKTIEDTFKNSSRVTKGKIKELKEKNEEYIEILEHISKGINTWSALRNSYLTKGNIIIPEWSLYEALKNLEKMNWIKRGSDQKYEIIDDALKRILKKASNYKGL
;
A
#
# COMPACT_ATOMS: atom_id res chain seq x y z
N MET A 1 6.67 5.91 0.45
CA MET A 1 7.53 4.73 0.22
C MET A 1 7.03 3.67 1.16
N SER A 2 6.67 2.47 0.69
CA SER A 2 6.14 1.40 1.56
C SER A 2 7.20 0.87 2.53
N LEU A 3 6.77 0.21 3.62
CA LEU A 3 7.69 -0.42 4.59
C LEU A 3 8.64 -1.41 3.90
N THR A 4 8.15 -2.24 2.98
CA THR A 4 8.98 -3.19 2.24
C THR A 4 10.05 -2.48 1.41
N ALA A 5 9.67 -1.40 0.71
CA ALA A 5 10.62 -0.61 -0.07
C ALA A 5 11.66 0.07 0.84
N LEU A 6 11.24 0.52 2.02
CA LEU A 6 12.12 1.12 3.03
C LEU A 6 13.14 0.11 3.56
N ILE A 7 12.70 -1.09 3.96
CA ILE A 7 13.58 -2.18 4.42
C ILE A 7 14.56 -2.63 3.33
N ASN A 8 14.10 -2.72 2.08
CA ASN A 8 14.96 -3.12 0.97
C ASN A 8 16.07 -2.09 0.70
N LYS A 9 15.75 -0.79 0.79
CA LYS A 9 16.71 0.30 0.60
C LYS A 9 17.64 0.49 1.80
N ASN A 10 17.19 0.18 3.02
CA ASN A 10 17.98 0.37 4.23
C ASN A 10 18.57 -0.96 4.75
N LYS A 11 19.86 -1.19 4.49
CA LYS A 11 20.57 -2.41 4.94
C LYS A 11 20.61 -2.54 6.47
N ASP A 12 20.60 -1.44 7.21
CA ASP A 12 20.72 -1.48 8.68
C ASP A 12 19.45 -2.00 9.35
N LEU A 13 18.27 -1.73 8.75
CA LEU A 13 17.01 -2.34 9.16
C LEU A 13 17.03 -3.87 9.01
N ARG A 14 17.79 -4.41 8.06
CA ARG A 14 17.93 -5.86 7.88
C ARG A 14 18.98 -6.45 8.82
N LYS A 15 20.09 -5.76 9.03
CA LYS A 15 21.20 -6.22 9.87
C LYS A 15 20.85 -6.32 11.36
N ILE A 16 19.91 -5.51 11.84
CA ILE A 16 19.47 -5.57 13.24
C ILE A 16 18.62 -6.82 13.55
N ILE A 17 18.03 -7.46 12.54
CA ILE A 17 17.22 -8.65 12.75
C ILE A 17 18.14 -9.82 13.14
N PRO A 18 18.03 -10.39 14.35
CA PRO A 18 18.83 -11.53 14.74
C PRO A 18 18.49 -12.76 13.90
N ASN A 19 19.38 -13.75 13.89
CA ASN A 19 19.07 -15.03 13.26
C ASN A 19 18.05 -15.80 14.11
N LEU A 20 16.79 -15.76 13.68
CA LEU A 20 15.66 -16.32 14.43
C LEU A 20 15.28 -17.74 13.97
N LYS A 21 16.05 -18.34 13.04
CA LYS A 21 15.70 -19.62 12.41
C LYS A 21 15.48 -20.76 13.41
N ALA A 22 16.26 -20.80 14.49
CA ALA A 22 16.17 -21.85 15.52
C ALA A 22 14.92 -21.74 16.43
N HIS A 23 14.22 -20.60 16.39
CA HIS A 23 13.06 -20.30 17.22
C HIS A 23 11.73 -20.43 16.46
N LEU A 24 11.78 -20.80 15.18
CA LEU A 24 10.60 -20.94 14.35
C LEU A 24 9.81 -22.19 14.74
N VAL A 25 8.50 -22.03 14.87
CA VAL A 25 7.55 -23.10 15.19
C VAL A 25 6.39 -23.10 14.20
N ASP A 26 5.68 -24.23 14.11
CA ASP A 26 4.41 -24.31 13.42
C ASP A 26 3.26 -23.78 14.30
N TRP A 27 2.01 -23.90 13.80
CA TRP A 27 0.82 -23.46 14.53
C TRP A 27 0.60 -24.19 15.87
N HIS A 28 1.11 -25.42 16.00
CA HIS A 28 1.00 -26.22 17.22
C HIS A 28 2.21 -26.03 18.16
N GLY A 29 3.10 -25.09 17.85
CA GLY A 29 4.29 -24.82 18.64
C GLY A 29 5.44 -25.81 18.42
N GLN A 30 5.34 -26.70 17.43
CA GLN A 30 6.41 -27.66 17.12
C GLN A 30 7.52 -26.96 16.33
N LYS A 31 8.78 -27.21 16.69
CA LYS A 31 9.93 -26.64 15.98
C LYS A 31 9.92 -27.07 14.52
N ILE A 32 10.12 -26.10 13.61
CA ILE A 32 10.25 -26.41 12.19
C ILE A 32 11.65 -26.97 11.93
N SER A 33 11.73 -28.28 11.67
CA SER A 33 13.00 -28.96 11.42
C SER A 33 13.59 -28.61 10.05
N SER A 34 14.92 -28.57 9.98
CA SER A 34 15.65 -28.39 8.72
C SER A 34 15.83 -29.74 8.00
N PRO A 35 15.91 -29.75 6.66
CA PRO A 35 16.09 -28.58 5.80
C PRO A 35 14.79 -28.07 5.15
N LEU A 36 14.46 -26.80 5.40
CA LEU A 36 13.23 -26.12 4.94
C LEU A 36 13.07 -26.10 3.40
N ASN A 37 14.18 -26.15 2.67
CA ASN A 37 14.19 -26.14 1.20
C ASN A 37 13.74 -27.48 0.58
N LYS A 38 13.58 -28.54 1.38
CA LYS A 38 13.04 -29.83 0.92
C LYS A 38 11.53 -29.98 1.17
N THR A 39 10.87 -28.97 1.73
CA THR A 39 9.43 -29.05 1.98
C THR A 39 8.69 -29.12 0.63
N PRO A 40 7.80 -30.12 0.43
CA PRO A 40 7.12 -30.30 -0.84
C PRO A 40 6.14 -29.17 -1.12
N ILE A 41 6.13 -28.69 -2.36
CA ILE A 41 5.11 -27.76 -2.86
C ILE A 41 3.84 -28.57 -3.10
N LEU A 42 2.73 -28.18 -2.47
CA LEU A 42 1.43 -28.80 -2.67
C LEU A 42 0.72 -28.22 -3.89
N ILE A 43 0.79 -26.89 -4.08
CA ILE A 43 0.19 -26.19 -5.23
C ILE A 43 1.26 -25.41 -5.99
N SER A 44 1.56 -25.88 -7.19
CA SER A 44 2.51 -25.25 -8.10
C SER A 44 2.14 -23.79 -8.39
N SER A 45 3.17 -22.95 -8.44
CA SER A 45 3.03 -21.57 -8.92
C SER A 45 2.91 -21.55 -10.43
N ILE A 46 1.90 -20.85 -10.90
CA ILE A 46 1.67 -20.60 -12.32
C ILE A 46 1.94 -19.13 -12.65
N GLY A 47 2.20 -18.85 -13.93
CA GLY A 47 2.38 -17.50 -14.46
C GLY A 47 3.72 -16.85 -14.09
N VAL A 48 3.92 -15.64 -14.59
CA VAL A 48 5.11 -14.81 -14.32
C VAL A 48 4.80 -13.79 -13.22
N SER A 49 5.70 -12.83 -12.99
CA SER A 49 5.67 -11.95 -11.80
C SER A 49 4.33 -11.25 -11.57
N TRP A 50 3.61 -10.87 -12.64
CA TRP A 50 2.32 -10.18 -12.51
C TRP A 50 1.20 -11.15 -12.14
N GLU A 51 1.08 -12.30 -12.81
CA GLU A 51 0.06 -13.30 -12.48
C GLU A 51 0.29 -13.89 -11.08
N GLY A 52 1.56 -14.09 -10.68
CA GLY A 52 1.87 -14.50 -9.31
C GLY A 52 1.39 -13.49 -8.26
N GLY A 53 1.51 -12.19 -8.58
CA GLY A 53 1.00 -11.11 -7.75
C GLY A 53 -0.53 -11.11 -7.65
N ILE A 54 -1.24 -11.20 -8.79
CA ILE A 54 -2.71 -11.19 -8.79
C ILE A 54 -3.30 -12.40 -8.07
N ILE A 55 -2.69 -13.58 -8.23
CA ILE A 55 -3.07 -14.78 -7.47
C ILE A 55 -2.90 -14.54 -5.97
N GLY A 56 -1.80 -13.91 -5.56
CA GLY A 56 -1.56 -13.54 -4.17
C GLY A 56 -2.64 -12.62 -3.60
N THR A 57 -2.94 -11.53 -4.29
CA THR A 57 -3.97 -10.57 -3.86
C THR A 57 -5.37 -11.17 -3.85
N ALA A 58 -5.74 -11.97 -4.86
CA ALA A 58 -7.04 -12.64 -4.90
C ALA A 58 -7.16 -13.68 -3.78
N PHE A 59 -6.10 -14.46 -3.54
CA PHE A 59 -6.05 -15.41 -2.44
C PHE A 59 -6.15 -14.71 -1.08
N ASP A 60 -5.55 -13.54 -0.91
CA ASP A 60 -5.70 -12.72 0.29
C ASP A 60 -7.18 -12.37 0.58
N TYR A 61 -7.97 -11.93 -0.42
CA TYR A 61 -9.43 -11.78 -0.28
C TYR A 61 -10.13 -13.09 0.16
N MET A 62 -9.74 -14.23 -0.42
CA MET A 62 -10.30 -15.53 -0.04
C MET A 62 -9.97 -15.90 1.41
N THR A 63 -8.71 -15.72 1.85
CA THR A 63 -8.29 -16.06 3.22
C THR A 63 -9.04 -15.26 4.27
N ARG A 64 -9.24 -13.95 4.04
CA ARG A 64 -10.07 -13.11 4.92
C ARG A 64 -11.51 -13.62 4.99
N ALA A 65 -12.13 -13.91 3.85
CA ALA A 65 -13.49 -14.42 3.81
C ALA A 65 -13.64 -15.77 4.54
N ILE A 66 -12.68 -16.69 4.36
CA ILE A 66 -12.64 -18.00 5.04
C ILE A 66 -12.49 -17.81 6.56
N LEU A 67 -11.58 -16.96 7.02
CA LEU A 67 -11.40 -16.70 8.45
C LEU A 67 -12.66 -16.10 9.07
N ILE A 68 -13.27 -15.10 8.42
CA ILE A 68 -14.51 -14.47 8.92
C ILE A 68 -15.66 -15.49 8.94
N ARG A 69 -15.78 -16.35 7.92
CA ARG A 69 -16.77 -17.44 7.89
C ARG A 69 -16.61 -18.40 9.07
N GLN A 70 -15.38 -18.65 9.50
CA GLN A 70 -15.10 -19.53 10.63
C GLN A 70 -15.46 -18.90 11.97
N VAL A 71 -15.13 -17.62 12.18
CA VAL A 71 -15.30 -16.96 13.48
C VAL A 71 -16.64 -16.23 13.66
N GLY A 72 -17.34 -15.91 12.56
CA GLY A 72 -18.53 -15.06 12.58
C GLY A 72 -18.20 -13.57 12.51
N TYR A 73 -19.16 -12.75 12.06
CA TYR A 73 -18.96 -11.30 11.90
C TYR A 73 -18.67 -10.60 13.23
N GLU A 74 -19.29 -11.04 14.30
CA GLU A 74 -19.15 -10.51 15.65
C GLU A 74 -17.73 -10.67 16.23
N ASN A 75 -16.95 -11.62 15.69
CA ASN A 75 -15.59 -11.91 16.11
C ASN A 75 -14.54 -11.44 15.08
N ALA A 76 -14.97 -10.70 14.06
CA ALA A 76 -14.12 -10.21 12.98
C ALA A 76 -14.06 -8.68 12.94
N ILE A 77 -12.85 -8.13 12.94
CA ILE A 77 -12.61 -6.73 12.58
C ILE A 77 -12.28 -6.67 11.09
N ARG A 78 -12.96 -5.78 10.36
CA ARG A 78 -12.83 -5.61 8.91
C ARG A 78 -12.53 -4.14 8.60
N HIS A 79 -11.68 -3.92 7.61
CA HIS A 79 -11.47 -2.62 7.00
C HIS A 79 -12.09 -2.57 5.61
N SER A 80 -12.20 -1.35 5.04
CA SER A 80 -12.65 -1.16 3.65
C SER A 80 -11.78 -1.95 2.67
N TYR A 81 -12.37 -2.37 1.56
CA TYR A 81 -11.65 -3.16 0.57
C TYR A 81 -10.74 -2.25 -0.24
N VAL A 82 -9.49 -2.67 -0.47
CA VAL A 82 -8.57 -1.90 -1.32
C VAL A 82 -9.10 -1.79 -2.76
N ALA A 83 -9.91 -2.75 -3.21
CA ALA A 83 -10.64 -2.68 -4.47
C ALA A 83 -11.56 -1.45 -4.60
N GLU A 84 -12.15 -0.97 -3.49
CA GLU A 84 -12.97 0.26 -3.49
C GLU A 84 -12.10 1.49 -3.78
N GLU A 85 -10.91 1.56 -3.19
CA GLU A 85 -9.93 2.62 -3.49
C GLU A 85 -9.35 2.49 -4.90
N GLY A 86 -9.25 1.26 -5.41
CA GLY A 86 -8.88 0.99 -6.81
C GLY A 86 -9.89 1.57 -7.79
N LEU A 87 -11.18 1.33 -7.56
CA LEU A 87 -12.25 1.89 -8.39
C LEU A 87 -12.26 3.43 -8.33
N LYS A 88 -12.16 4.02 -7.13
CA LYS A 88 -12.11 5.49 -6.96
C LYS A 88 -10.93 6.13 -7.69
N ASN A 89 -9.78 5.45 -7.75
CA ASN A 89 -8.58 5.98 -8.40
C ASN A 89 -8.50 5.70 -9.90
N LEU A 90 -9.43 4.93 -10.47
CA LEU A 90 -9.39 4.54 -11.87
C LEU A 90 -9.43 5.72 -12.86
N PRO A 91 -10.29 6.74 -12.70
CA PRO A 91 -10.27 7.92 -13.58
C PRO A 91 -8.91 8.61 -13.57
N ARG A 92 -8.34 8.81 -12.38
CA ARG A 92 -7.01 9.41 -12.22
C ARG A 92 -5.90 8.55 -12.84
N ALA A 93 -6.01 7.22 -12.75
CA ALA A 93 -5.06 6.32 -13.38
C ALA A 93 -5.10 6.44 -14.92
N LEU A 94 -6.30 6.54 -15.50
CA LEU A 94 -6.50 6.79 -16.93
C LEU A 94 -5.92 8.15 -17.35
N ASP A 95 -6.24 9.22 -16.63
CA ASP A 95 -5.71 10.56 -16.90
C ASP A 95 -4.18 10.58 -16.80
N SER A 96 -3.60 9.87 -15.83
CA SER A 96 -2.16 9.77 -15.68
C SER A 96 -1.51 9.05 -16.85
N ILE A 97 -2.16 8.03 -17.42
CA ILE A 97 -1.65 7.32 -18.60
C ILE A 97 -1.75 8.20 -19.85
N LEU A 98 -2.78 9.04 -19.96
CA LEU A 98 -2.95 9.96 -21.08
C LEU A 98 -1.98 11.15 -21.03
N THR A 99 -1.77 11.73 -19.84
CA THR A 99 -0.99 12.96 -19.64
C THR A 99 0.51 12.73 -19.49
N GLN A 100 0.92 11.55 -19.01
CA GLN A 100 2.32 11.14 -19.05
C GLN A 100 2.56 10.44 -20.38
N ILE A 101 3.06 11.21 -21.35
CA ILE A 101 3.55 10.70 -22.63
C ILE A 101 4.44 9.49 -22.38
N ASP A 102 4.05 8.40 -23.02
CA ASP A 102 4.48 7.02 -22.88
C ASP A 102 3.86 6.27 -21.69
N LEU A 103 2.81 5.48 -21.97
CA LEU A 103 2.84 4.07 -21.58
C LEU A 103 4.29 3.63 -21.76
N LEU A 104 5.09 3.45 -20.69
CA LEU A 104 6.53 3.13 -20.82
C LEU A 104 6.70 2.20 -22.02
N PRO A 105 7.28 2.68 -23.15
CA PRO A 105 7.02 2.04 -24.42
C PRO A 105 7.49 0.62 -24.25
N THR A 106 6.56 -0.30 -24.44
CA THR A 106 6.97 -1.68 -24.43
C THR A 106 7.90 -1.87 -25.63
N ARG A 107 8.64 -2.97 -25.67
CA ARG A 107 9.41 -3.31 -26.88
C ARG A 107 8.50 -3.68 -28.08
N ASP A 108 7.20 -3.40 -27.98
CA ASP A 108 6.13 -3.78 -28.89
C ASP A 108 5.24 -2.55 -29.19
N PRO A 109 5.58 -1.78 -30.23
CA PRO A 109 4.86 -0.56 -30.59
C PRO A 109 3.38 -0.78 -30.93
N GLU A 110 3.02 -1.94 -31.49
CA GLU A 110 1.64 -2.26 -31.83
C GLU A 110 0.80 -2.49 -30.57
N ARG A 111 1.39 -3.12 -29.56
CA ARG A 111 0.77 -3.24 -28.24
C ARG A 111 0.56 -1.89 -27.57
N ASP A 112 1.52 -0.97 -27.70
CA ASP A 112 1.39 0.36 -27.10
C ASP A 112 0.28 1.17 -27.79
N LYS A 113 0.20 1.13 -29.12
CA LYS A 113 -0.92 1.71 -29.89
C LYS A 113 -2.26 1.13 -29.47
N ARG A 114 -2.35 -0.20 -29.34
CA ARG A 114 -3.57 -0.88 -28.88
C ARG A 114 -4.00 -0.38 -27.50
N ARG A 115 -3.05 -0.27 -26.57
CA ARG A 115 -3.32 0.21 -25.20
C ARG A 115 -3.74 1.68 -25.16
N ALA A 116 -3.10 2.54 -25.97
CA ALA A 116 -3.50 3.94 -26.10
C ALA A 116 -4.95 4.06 -26.58
N LYS A 117 -5.32 3.31 -27.63
CA LYS A 117 -6.71 3.24 -28.11
C LYS A 117 -7.68 2.76 -27.02
N GLY A 118 -7.28 1.77 -26.21
CA GLY A 118 -8.07 1.29 -25.09
C GLY A 118 -8.30 2.35 -24.01
N VAL A 119 -7.31 3.20 -23.75
CA VAL A 119 -7.42 4.32 -22.79
C VAL A 119 -8.33 5.42 -23.34
N GLU A 120 -8.16 5.80 -24.60
CA GLU A 120 -9.03 6.78 -25.27
C GLU A 120 -10.50 6.33 -25.24
N TYR A 121 -10.75 5.07 -25.60
CA TYR A 121 -12.09 4.48 -25.53
C TYR A 121 -12.62 4.48 -24.09
N ALA A 122 -11.81 4.08 -23.11
CA ALA A 122 -12.21 4.06 -21.70
C ALA A 122 -12.61 5.45 -21.18
N LEU A 123 -11.92 6.50 -21.63
CA LEU A 123 -12.24 7.88 -21.27
C LEU A 123 -13.53 8.37 -21.94
N GLU A 124 -13.77 7.99 -23.20
CA GLU A 124 -15.03 8.30 -23.90
C GLU A 124 -16.24 7.67 -23.21
N LYS A 125 -16.09 6.44 -22.70
CA LYS A 125 -17.15 5.66 -22.02
C LYS A 125 -17.01 5.63 -20.50
N LEU A 126 -16.34 6.63 -19.92
CA LEU A 126 -15.99 6.59 -18.51
C LEU A 126 -17.22 6.42 -17.59
N PRO A 127 -18.35 7.12 -17.79
CA PRO A 127 -19.54 6.92 -16.96
C PRO A 127 -20.07 5.48 -17.02
N GLU A 128 -20.28 4.92 -18.21
CA GLU A 128 -20.82 3.57 -18.38
C GLU A 128 -19.88 2.49 -17.83
N LEU A 129 -18.57 2.71 -18.02
CA LEU A 129 -17.52 1.84 -17.51
C LEU A 129 -17.50 1.84 -15.98
N MET A 130 -17.58 3.03 -15.37
CA MET A 130 -17.59 3.17 -13.91
C MET A 130 -18.84 2.54 -13.30
N ASP A 131 -20.01 2.72 -13.92
CA ASP A 131 -21.26 2.07 -13.50
C ASP A 131 -21.15 0.54 -13.57
N PHE A 132 -20.59 0.01 -14.66
CA PHE A 132 -20.36 -1.42 -14.81
C PHE A 132 -19.42 -1.96 -13.72
N LEU A 133 -18.25 -1.34 -13.52
CA LEU A 133 -17.28 -1.80 -12.53
C LEU A 133 -17.79 -1.65 -11.10
N ASN A 134 -18.54 -0.59 -10.81
CA ASN A 134 -19.20 -0.41 -9.52
C ASN A 134 -20.23 -1.52 -9.25
N ALA A 135 -21.07 -1.85 -10.24
CA ALA A 135 -22.01 -2.96 -10.13
C ALA A 135 -21.30 -4.31 -9.92
N GLN A 136 -20.18 -4.56 -10.62
CA GLN A 136 -19.37 -5.77 -10.41
C GLN A 136 -18.73 -5.81 -9.01
N LEU A 137 -18.27 -4.66 -8.49
CA LEU A 137 -17.70 -4.56 -7.15
C LEU A 137 -18.75 -4.82 -6.06
N GLU A 138 -19.95 -4.24 -6.18
CA GLU A 138 -21.06 -4.52 -5.26
C GLU A 138 -21.50 -5.98 -5.32
N ASN A 139 -21.54 -6.57 -6.51
CA ASN A 139 -21.77 -8.01 -6.66
C ASN A 139 -20.68 -8.84 -5.95
N ALA A 140 -19.40 -8.47 -6.09
CA ALA A 140 -18.30 -9.16 -5.40
C ALA A 140 -18.40 -9.05 -3.87
N LYS A 141 -18.75 -7.86 -3.35
CA LYS A 141 -18.97 -7.63 -1.91
C LYS A 141 -20.13 -8.48 -1.39
N ASN A 142 -21.24 -8.51 -2.11
CA ASN A 142 -22.40 -9.36 -1.78
C ASN A 142 -22.03 -10.85 -1.79
N SER A 143 -21.22 -11.30 -2.76
CA SER A 143 -20.73 -12.69 -2.82
C SER A 143 -19.85 -13.06 -1.62
N ILE A 144 -18.98 -12.15 -1.16
CA ILE A 144 -18.23 -12.34 0.10
C ILE A 144 -19.18 -12.52 1.28
N ASP A 145 -20.21 -11.68 1.39
CA ASP A 145 -21.16 -11.77 2.50
C ASP A 145 -22.00 -13.05 2.44
N GLN A 146 -22.42 -13.49 1.25
CA GLN A 146 -23.11 -14.77 1.05
C GLN A 146 -22.20 -15.96 1.41
N PHE A 147 -20.93 -15.90 1.06
CA PHE A 147 -19.95 -16.93 1.44
C PHE A 147 -19.76 -17.01 2.95
N ILE A 148 -19.59 -15.87 3.62
CA ILE A 148 -19.46 -15.82 5.09
C ILE A 148 -20.71 -16.41 5.77
N LYS A 149 -21.90 -16.12 5.23
CA LYS A 149 -23.19 -16.69 5.69
C LYS A 149 -23.38 -18.18 5.34
N LYS A 150 -22.37 -18.84 4.77
CA LYS A 150 -22.38 -20.26 4.34
C LYS A 150 -23.35 -20.58 3.19
N ASN A 151 -23.78 -19.56 2.44
CA ASN A 151 -24.70 -19.71 1.31
C ASN A 151 -23.97 -19.85 -0.04
N MET A 152 -22.63 -19.84 -0.04
CA MET A 152 -21.82 -19.86 -1.26
C MET A 152 -20.58 -20.73 -1.09
N LYS A 153 -20.13 -21.36 -2.19
CA LYS A 153 -18.93 -22.20 -2.24
C LYS A 153 -17.70 -21.40 -2.69
N ILE A 154 -16.50 -21.96 -2.44
CA ILE A 154 -15.22 -21.33 -2.80
C ILE A 154 -15.13 -21.05 -4.31
N GLU A 155 -15.63 -21.97 -5.15
CA GLU A 155 -15.61 -21.84 -6.61
C GLU A 155 -16.44 -20.66 -7.10
N THR A 156 -17.54 -20.36 -6.41
CA THR A 156 -18.41 -19.23 -6.76
C THR A 156 -17.78 -17.91 -6.31
N LEU A 157 -17.05 -17.90 -5.19
CA LEU A 157 -16.40 -16.68 -4.68
C LEU A 157 -15.11 -16.33 -5.44
N ALA A 158 -14.33 -17.32 -5.88
CA ALA A 158 -13.01 -17.11 -6.47
C ALA A 158 -12.97 -16.14 -7.68
N PRO A 159 -13.93 -16.15 -8.63
CA PRO A 159 -14.00 -15.16 -9.71
C PRO A 159 -14.17 -13.71 -9.18
N HIS A 160 -14.97 -13.53 -8.13
CA HIS A 160 -15.16 -12.21 -7.50
C HIS A 160 -13.90 -11.75 -6.78
N ALA A 161 -13.19 -12.65 -6.11
CA ALA A 161 -11.90 -12.34 -5.49
C ALA A 161 -10.84 -11.93 -6.52
N LEU A 162 -10.81 -12.60 -7.70
CA LEU A 162 -9.94 -12.20 -8.81
C LEU A 162 -10.31 -10.81 -9.35
N PHE A 163 -11.60 -10.52 -9.52
CA PHE A 163 -12.07 -9.19 -9.93
C PHE A 163 -11.62 -8.10 -8.94
N MET A 164 -11.82 -8.32 -7.64
CA MET A 164 -11.38 -7.37 -6.60
C MET A 164 -9.86 -7.19 -6.57
N ALA A 165 -9.09 -8.27 -6.78
CA ALA A 165 -7.64 -8.18 -6.89
C ALA A 165 -7.19 -7.33 -8.08
N LYS A 166 -7.88 -7.42 -9.23
CA LYS A 166 -7.57 -6.62 -10.41
C LYS A 166 -7.91 -5.14 -10.20
N LEU A 167 -8.97 -4.82 -9.44
CA LEU A 167 -9.23 -3.45 -8.99
C LEU A 167 -8.17 -2.95 -7.99
N ASP A 168 -7.75 -3.77 -7.02
CA ASP A 168 -6.69 -3.42 -6.06
C ASP A 168 -5.38 -3.04 -6.79
N VAL A 169 -5.05 -3.73 -7.89
CA VAL A 169 -3.90 -3.37 -8.73
C VAL A 169 -3.97 -1.94 -9.29
N VAL A 170 -5.16 -1.39 -9.55
CA VAL A 170 -5.32 0.03 -9.92
C VAL A 170 -4.81 0.93 -8.80
N TYR A 171 -5.18 0.65 -7.55
CA TYR A 171 -4.70 1.40 -6.38
C TYR A 171 -3.19 1.27 -6.18
N ARG A 172 -2.64 0.06 -6.32
CA ARG A 172 -1.23 -0.23 -6.00
C ARG A 172 -0.24 0.26 -7.06
N SER A 173 -0.61 0.21 -8.33
CA SER A 173 0.32 0.50 -9.43
C SER A 173 -0.25 1.37 -10.54
N GLY A 174 -1.53 1.78 -10.47
CA GLY A 174 -2.21 2.52 -11.53
C GLY A 174 -2.50 1.68 -12.78
N SER A 175 -2.34 0.35 -12.72
CA SER A 175 -2.60 -0.51 -13.87
C SER A 175 -4.09 -0.65 -14.15
N VAL A 176 -4.49 -0.36 -15.39
CA VAL A 176 -5.89 -0.36 -15.84
C VAL A 176 -6.34 -1.66 -16.54
N ASN A 177 -5.64 -2.78 -16.34
CA ASN A 177 -6.02 -4.06 -16.95
C ASN A 177 -7.44 -4.54 -16.57
N ILE A 178 -8.02 -4.02 -15.49
CA ILE A 178 -9.40 -4.33 -15.09
C ILE A 178 -10.43 -3.95 -16.17
N LEU A 179 -10.11 -2.97 -17.02
CA LEU A 179 -10.99 -2.47 -18.06
C LEU A 179 -11.33 -3.52 -19.13
N ASP A 180 -10.47 -4.54 -19.30
CA ASP A 180 -10.74 -5.63 -20.23
C ASP A 180 -12.02 -6.41 -19.86
N TYR A 181 -12.51 -6.39 -18.61
CA TYR A 181 -13.83 -6.98 -18.29
C TYR A 181 -14.98 -6.28 -19.00
N TYR A 182 -14.91 -4.96 -19.11
CA TYR A 182 -15.91 -4.17 -19.81
C TYR A 182 -15.80 -4.43 -21.31
N PHE A 183 -14.58 -4.36 -21.86
CA PHE A 183 -14.34 -4.52 -23.30
C PHE A 183 -14.63 -5.94 -23.80
N GLU A 184 -14.29 -6.98 -23.05
CA GLU A 184 -14.65 -8.35 -23.44
C GLU A 184 -16.18 -8.52 -23.49
N LYS A 185 -16.90 -7.90 -22.55
CA LYS A 185 -18.37 -8.03 -22.45
C LYS A 185 -19.13 -7.26 -23.51
N TYR A 186 -18.74 -6.01 -23.77
CA TYR A 186 -19.51 -5.09 -24.62
C TYR A 186 -18.91 -4.93 -26.02
N GLU A 187 -17.60 -5.10 -26.16
CA GLU A 187 -16.87 -4.83 -27.41
C GLU A 187 -16.23 -6.08 -28.02
N ASN A 188 -16.35 -7.24 -27.35
CA ASN A 188 -15.75 -8.51 -27.76
C ASN A 188 -14.24 -8.39 -28.11
N GLN A 189 -13.51 -7.54 -27.39
CA GLN A 189 -12.09 -7.29 -27.59
C GLN A 189 -11.36 -6.99 -26.27
N THR A 190 -10.03 -7.08 -26.29
CA THR A 190 -9.17 -6.68 -25.15
C THR A 190 -8.10 -5.72 -25.63
N PHE A 191 -7.74 -4.76 -24.78
CA PHE A 191 -6.70 -3.79 -25.08
C PHE A 191 -5.46 -3.98 -24.21
N PHE A 192 -5.63 -4.41 -22.96
CA PHE A 192 -4.55 -4.38 -21.97
C PHE A 192 -3.91 -5.74 -21.70
N ARG A 193 -4.65 -6.83 -21.93
CA ARG A 193 -4.22 -8.22 -21.79
C ARG A 193 -2.95 -8.52 -22.58
N LEU A 194 -2.07 -9.31 -21.96
CA LEU A 194 -0.84 -9.77 -22.58
C LEU A 194 -1.14 -10.99 -23.45
N ASN A 195 -0.54 -11.09 -24.64
CA ASN A 195 -0.77 -12.19 -25.57
C ASN A 195 -0.43 -13.57 -24.95
N ASN A 196 0.50 -13.63 -23.98
CA ASN A 196 0.89 -14.85 -23.27
C ASN A 196 0.42 -14.87 -21.80
N ALA A 197 -0.56 -14.02 -21.43
CA ALA A 197 -1.12 -14.05 -20.09
C ALA A 197 -1.88 -15.37 -19.88
N LEU A 198 -1.81 -15.87 -18.65
CA LEU A 198 -2.72 -16.95 -18.22
C LEU A 198 -4.17 -16.56 -18.42
N SER A 199 -5.03 -17.55 -18.65
CA SER A 199 -6.46 -17.30 -18.63
C SER A 199 -6.95 -17.02 -17.21
N ASP A 200 -8.02 -16.23 -17.10
CA ASP A 200 -8.69 -16.02 -15.81
C ASP A 200 -9.14 -17.35 -15.20
N LYS A 201 -9.53 -18.32 -16.04
CA LYS A 201 -9.84 -19.68 -15.61
C LYS A 201 -8.67 -20.35 -14.90
N ASP A 202 -7.47 -20.33 -15.49
CA ASP A 202 -6.27 -20.93 -14.88
C ASP A 202 -5.91 -20.26 -13.54
N ILE A 203 -6.06 -18.92 -13.48
CA ILE A 203 -5.84 -18.13 -12.28
C ILE A 203 -6.86 -18.51 -11.19
N ILE A 204 -8.15 -18.57 -11.54
CA ILE A 204 -9.25 -18.97 -10.66
C ILE A 204 -9.04 -20.39 -10.13
N ASP A 205 -8.68 -21.35 -10.99
CA ASP A 205 -8.41 -22.73 -10.59
C ASP A 205 -7.24 -22.81 -9.57
N ASN A 206 -6.22 -21.95 -9.71
CA ASN A 206 -5.14 -21.87 -8.73
C ASN A 206 -5.62 -21.29 -7.40
N ILE A 207 -6.41 -20.22 -7.44
CA ILE A 207 -6.98 -19.57 -6.25
C ILE A 207 -7.87 -20.55 -5.48
N ILE A 208 -8.73 -21.30 -6.17
CA ILE A 208 -9.61 -22.32 -5.57
C ILE A 208 -8.79 -23.37 -4.82
N LYS A 209 -7.75 -23.93 -5.47
CA LYS A 209 -6.88 -24.93 -4.85
C LYS A 209 -6.16 -24.41 -3.61
N LEU A 210 -5.64 -23.18 -3.66
CA LEU A 210 -5.02 -22.53 -2.50
C LEU A 210 -6.04 -22.30 -1.37
N SER A 211 -7.25 -21.88 -1.73
CA SER A 211 -8.35 -21.58 -0.79
C SER A 211 -8.81 -22.82 -0.05
N TYR A 212 -8.98 -23.95 -0.73
CA TYR A 212 -9.31 -25.23 -0.08
C TYR A 212 -8.22 -25.71 0.88
N LEU A 213 -6.94 -25.62 0.49
CA LEU A 213 -5.85 -25.96 1.40
C LEU A 213 -5.84 -25.07 2.64
N PHE A 214 -6.09 -23.76 2.47
CA PHE A 214 -6.16 -22.85 3.60
C PHE A 214 -7.34 -23.15 4.51
N GLU A 215 -8.54 -23.34 3.94
CA GLU A 215 -9.76 -23.70 4.68
C GLU A 215 -9.55 -24.97 5.51
N GLU A 216 -8.93 -26.01 4.94
CA GLU A 216 -8.61 -27.25 5.65
C GLU A 216 -7.66 -27.03 6.83
N GLN A 217 -6.70 -26.09 6.73
CA GLN A 217 -5.80 -25.76 7.83
C GLN A 217 -6.54 -25.03 8.95
N VAL A 218 -7.34 -24.01 8.61
CA VAL A 218 -7.97 -23.15 9.63
C VAL A 218 -9.15 -23.84 10.32
N GLN A 219 -9.88 -24.73 9.64
CA GLN A 219 -10.95 -25.53 10.26
C GLN A 219 -10.46 -26.40 11.43
N LYS A 220 -9.17 -26.75 11.45
CA LYS A 220 -8.53 -27.51 12.55
C LYS A 220 -8.08 -26.63 13.71
N MET A 221 -8.24 -25.31 13.60
CA MET A 221 -7.81 -24.33 14.58
C MET A 221 -8.98 -23.84 15.44
N ASN A 222 -8.72 -23.65 16.72
CA ASN A 222 -9.65 -22.98 17.62
C ASN A 222 -9.40 -21.47 17.60
N ILE A 223 -9.93 -20.78 16.59
CA ILE A 223 -9.78 -19.34 16.42
C ILE A 223 -10.93 -18.63 17.13
N LYS A 224 -10.62 -17.65 17.99
CA LYS A 224 -11.67 -16.87 18.68
C LYS A 224 -11.97 -15.58 17.97
N ARG A 225 -10.95 -14.88 17.46
CA ARG A 225 -11.10 -13.57 16.78
C ARG A 225 -10.12 -13.42 15.63
N VAL A 226 -10.55 -12.64 14.64
CA VAL A 226 -9.69 -12.22 13.53
C VAL A 226 -9.76 -10.70 13.34
N ASN A 227 -8.62 -10.07 13.09
CA ASN A 227 -8.55 -8.71 12.57
C ASN A 227 -7.95 -8.78 11.17
N CYS A 228 -8.74 -8.45 10.16
CA CYS A 228 -8.37 -8.54 8.75
C CYS A 228 -7.85 -7.19 8.25
N ASN A 229 -6.66 -7.15 7.63
CA ASN A 229 -5.95 -5.94 7.21
C ASN A 229 -5.65 -4.92 8.31
N PRO A 230 -5.16 -5.33 9.49
CA PRO A 230 -4.85 -4.39 10.54
C PRO A 230 -3.85 -3.33 10.05
N VAL A 231 -4.24 -2.07 10.21
CA VAL A 231 -3.37 -0.91 10.05
C VAL A 231 -2.88 -0.44 11.42
N PHE A 232 -1.74 0.26 11.44
CA PHE A 232 -1.10 0.70 12.68
C PHE A 232 -0.88 2.23 12.74
N PRO A 233 -1.94 3.06 12.81
CA PRO A 233 -1.80 4.51 12.83
C PRO A 233 -1.06 5.01 14.10
N PRO A 234 -0.24 6.06 14.02
CA PRO A 234 0.11 6.82 12.81
C PRO A 234 1.23 6.16 11.98
N TYR A 235 1.88 5.12 12.52
CA TYR A 235 3.10 4.54 11.98
C TYR A 235 2.94 3.96 10.58
N SER A 236 1.83 3.27 10.31
CA SER A 236 1.52 2.73 8.98
C SER A 236 1.48 3.82 7.91
N GLY A 237 0.96 5.00 8.22
CA GLY A 237 0.93 6.16 7.33
C GLY A 237 2.31 6.76 7.09
N ILE A 238 3.16 6.80 8.12
CA ILE A 238 4.55 7.30 8.03
C ILE A 238 5.38 6.45 7.06
N VAL A 239 5.21 5.13 7.11
CA VAL A 239 5.90 4.18 6.21
C VAL A 239 5.14 3.93 4.91
N GLY A 240 4.27 4.86 4.51
CA GLY A 240 3.64 4.89 3.19
C GLY A 240 2.55 3.85 2.95
N GLY A 241 1.84 3.43 4.00
CA GLY A 241 0.80 2.41 3.98
C GLY A 241 1.38 1.04 4.31
N ALA A 242 1.32 0.67 5.59
CA ALA A 242 1.69 -0.66 6.06
C ALA A 242 0.52 -1.32 6.79
N ASP A 243 0.16 -2.48 6.28
CA ASP A 243 -0.87 -3.38 6.73
C ASP A 243 -0.30 -4.81 6.77
N ALA A 244 -0.66 -5.56 7.80
CA ALA A 244 -0.49 -7.02 7.79
C ALA A 244 -1.76 -7.66 7.21
N ASP A 245 -1.70 -8.91 6.75
CA ASP A 245 -2.88 -9.55 6.15
C ASP A 245 -3.94 -9.85 7.21
N PHE A 246 -3.54 -10.42 8.36
CA PHE A 246 -4.44 -10.59 9.49
C PHE A 246 -3.74 -10.78 10.84
N ILE A 247 -4.47 -10.51 11.92
CA ILE A 247 -4.15 -11.00 13.27
C ILE A 247 -5.20 -12.03 13.66
N ILE A 248 -4.76 -13.25 13.97
CA ILE A 248 -5.60 -14.32 14.52
C ILE A 248 -5.32 -14.38 16.02
N ASP A 249 -6.32 -14.07 16.84
CA ASP A 249 -6.20 -13.90 18.29
C ASP A 249 -5.06 -12.93 18.68
N LYS A 250 -3.89 -13.46 19.04
CA LYS A 250 -2.68 -12.68 19.41
C LYS A 250 -1.49 -12.93 18.47
N THR A 251 -1.76 -13.53 17.31
CA THR A 251 -0.75 -13.92 16.32
C THR A 251 -0.92 -13.07 15.07
N LEU A 252 0.06 -12.21 14.79
CA LEU A 252 0.10 -11.41 13.56
C LEU A 252 0.66 -12.25 12.41
N ILE A 253 -0.07 -12.31 11.30
CA ILE A 253 0.28 -13.15 10.15
C ILE A 253 0.34 -12.32 8.86
N ASP A 254 1.31 -12.67 8.04
CA ASP A 254 1.40 -12.29 6.63
C ASP A 254 1.35 -13.58 5.78
N VAL A 255 0.74 -13.51 4.60
CA VAL A 255 0.47 -14.62 3.68
C VAL A 255 1.42 -14.51 2.50
N LYS A 256 2.07 -15.62 2.17
CA LYS A 256 2.97 -15.71 1.01
C LYS A 256 2.57 -16.85 0.10
N THR A 257 2.31 -16.52 -1.16
CA THR A 257 2.14 -17.48 -2.28
C THR A 257 3.48 -17.79 -2.96
N SER A 258 4.59 -17.76 -2.22
CA SER A 258 5.94 -17.93 -2.76
C SER A 258 6.26 -19.36 -3.22
N LYS A 259 7.17 -19.49 -4.20
CA LYS A 259 7.68 -20.79 -4.71
C LYS A 259 8.65 -21.49 -3.75
N THR A 260 9.07 -20.82 -2.68
CA THR A 260 10.04 -21.37 -1.72
C THR A 260 9.48 -21.27 -0.31
N PHE A 261 9.70 -22.31 0.48
CA PHE A 261 9.48 -22.29 1.92
C PHE A 261 10.81 -22.05 2.63
N GLY A 262 10.88 -21.04 3.49
CA GLY A 262 12.10 -20.83 4.27
C GLY A 262 12.24 -19.48 4.94
N TYR A 263 13.13 -19.43 5.92
CA TYR A 263 13.50 -18.21 6.62
C TYR A 263 14.18 -17.21 5.67
N ARG A 264 13.66 -15.98 5.64
CA ARG A 264 14.23 -14.85 4.92
C ARG A 264 14.26 -13.62 5.82
N THR A 265 15.45 -13.07 6.06
CA THR A 265 15.64 -11.89 6.94
C THR A 265 14.81 -10.69 6.50
N THR A 266 14.63 -10.48 5.19
CA THR A 266 13.79 -9.38 4.67
C THR A 266 12.31 -9.54 5.04
N VAL A 267 11.79 -10.76 5.03
CA VAL A 267 10.40 -11.02 5.40
C VAL A 267 10.23 -10.94 6.92
N MET A 268 11.21 -11.43 7.69
CA MET A 268 11.23 -11.24 9.14
C MET A 268 11.29 -9.77 9.53
N ALA A 269 12.13 -8.98 8.87
CA ALA A 269 12.21 -7.53 9.06
C ALA A 269 10.85 -6.85 8.82
N GLN A 270 10.08 -7.32 7.85
CA GLN A 270 8.75 -6.79 7.53
C GLN A 270 7.74 -7.14 8.63
N ILE A 271 7.56 -8.43 8.97
CA ILE A 271 6.57 -8.85 9.97
C ILE A 271 6.90 -8.32 11.38
N LEU A 272 8.19 -8.23 11.72
CA LEU A 272 8.62 -7.59 12.97
C LEU A 272 8.38 -6.08 12.94
N GLY A 273 8.38 -5.45 11.76
CA GLY A 273 8.00 -4.06 11.60
C GLY A 273 6.52 -3.86 11.90
N TYR A 274 5.65 -4.75 11.40
CA TYR A 274 4.24 -4.78 11.74
C TYR A 274 4.01 -4.99 13.24
N ALA A 275 4.69 -5.98 13.84
CA ALA A 275 4.61 -6.20 15.29
C ALA A 275 5.08 -5.00 16.11
N SER A 276 6.15 -4.32 15.68
CA SER A 276 6.66 -3.14 16.39
C SER A 276 5.64 -1.99 16.36
N MET A 277 4.98 -1.77 15.22
CA MET A 277 3.91 -0.77 15.13
C MET A 277 2.66 -1.20 15.91
N GLY A 278 2.28 -2.48 15.85
CA GLY A 278 1.16 -3.04 16.60
C GLY A 278 1.33 -2.91 18.11
N GLN A 279 2.50 -3.27 18.63
CA GLN A 279 2.83 -3.11 20.05
C GLN A 279 2.77 -1.64 20.47
N ALA A 280 3.30 -0.73 19.65
CA ALA A 280 3.31 0.70 19.95
C ALA A 280 1.91 1.33 20.02
N ILE A 281 0.89 0.70 19.43
CA ILE A 281 -0.51 1.12 19.52
C ILE A 281 -1.33 0.27 20.49
N GLY A 282 -0.68 -0.59 21.28
CA GLY A 282 -1.31 -1.38 22.34
C GLY A 282 -1.98 -2.68 21.87
N ILE A 283 -1.66 -3.20 20.68
CA ILE A 283 -2.14 -4.54 20.28
C ILE A 283 -1.33 -5.61 21.04
N PRO A 284 -1.98 -6.50 21.81
CA PRO A 284 -1.31 -7.47 22.67
C PRO A 284 -0.85 -8.71 21.86
N LEU A 285 0.17 -8.52 21.02
CA LEU A 285 0.74 -9.59 20.19
C LEU A 285 1.65 -10.51 21.02
N GLU A 286 1.49 -11.82 20.84
CA GLU A 286 2.35 -12.85 21.44
C GLU A 286 3.26 -13.52 20.40
N GLN A 287 2.81 -13.55 19.14
CA GLN A 287 3.52 -14.22 18.04
C GLN A 287 3.38 -13.43 16.74
N VAL A 288 4.37 -13.60 15.86
CA VAL A 288 4.29 -13.18 14.46
C VAL A 288 4.56 -14.37 13.57
N GLY A 289 4.09 -14.36 12.33
CA GLY A 289 4.39 -15.45 11.42
C GLY A 289 4.01 -15.22 9.98
N ILE A 290 4.34 -16.22 9.18
CA ILE A 290 4.00 -16.28 7.76
C ILE A 290 3.21 -17.56 7.51
N TYR A 291 2.10 -17.44 6.79
CA TYR A 291 1.46 -18.59 6.15
C TYR A 291 1.97 -18.76 4.72
N TYR A 292 2.62 -19.88 4.45
CA TYR A 292 3.13 -20.25 3.13
C TYR A 292 2.09 -21.07 2.37
N ALA A 293 1.25 -20.38 1.59
CA ALA A 293 0.05 -20.93 0.98
C ALA A 293 0.32 -22.16 0.10
N ARG A 294 1.38 -22.12 -0.71
CA ARG A 294 1.73 -23.22 -1.63
C ARG A 294 2.21 -24.49 -0.93
N PHE A 295 2.54 -24.39 0.35
CA PHE A 295 3.03 -25.50 1.18
C PHE A 295 2.01 -25.89 2.26
N ALA A 296 0.94 -25.10 2.43
CA ALA A 296 0.03 -25.19 3.57
C ALA A 296 0.77 -25.26 4.93
N LYS A 297 1.77 -24.39 5.11
CA LYS A 297 2.61 -24.37 6.33
C LYS A 297 2.60 -23.01 7.01
N TRP A 298 2.51 -23.05 8.34
CA TRP A 298 2.70 -21.92 9.23
C TRP A 298 4.15 -21.85 9.66
N MET A 299 4.72 -20.65 9.63
CA MET A 299 6.05 -20.35 10.15
C MET A 299 5.92 -19.22 11.15
N LEU A 300 5.82 -19.57 12.43
CA LEU A 300 5.57 -18.65 13.52
C LEU A 300 6.85 -18.41 14.33
N LEU A 301 6.91 -17.24 14.95
CA LEU A 301 7.95 -16.79 15.84
C LEU A 301 7.28 -16.25 17.12
N PRO A 302 7.48 -16.91 18.27
CA PRO A 302 7.06 -16.34 19.54
C PRO A 302 7.83 -15.06 19.84
N LEU A 303 7.15 -13.94 20.11
CA LEU A 303 7.81 -12.65 20.31
C LEU A 303 8.69 -12.63 21.57
N LYS A 304 8.37 -13.47 22.57
CA LYS A 304 9.15 -13.64 23.80
C LYS A 304 10.61 -14.10 23.59
N VAL A 305 10.97 -14.57 22.40
CA VAL A 305 12.38 -14.94 22.08
C VAL A 305 13.24 -13.73 21.73
N LEU A 306 12.62 -12.58 21.47
CA LEU A 306 13.30 -11.32 21.21
C LEU A 306 13.71 -10.67 22.54
N PRO A 307 14.79 -9.87 22.55
CA PRO A 307 15.08 -8.98 23.66
C PRO A 307 13.89 -8.06 23.96
N GLU A 308 13.65 -7.74 25.24
CA GLU A 308 12.48 -6.99 25.72
C GLU A 308 12.24 -5.68 24.95
N ASP A 309 13.30 -4.89 24.72
CA ASP A 309 13.24 -3.61 24.01
C ASP A 309 13.41 -3.72 22.49
N PHE A 310 13.49 -4.92 21.93
CA PHE A 310 13.82 -5.10 20.51
C PHE A 310 12.83 -4.40 19.59
N LEU A 311 11.53 -4.64 19.77
CA LEU A 311 10.48 -4.09 18.91
C LEU A 311 10.41 -2.55 19.02
N ASN A 312 10.54 -2.01 20.24
CA ASN A 312 10.61 -0.56 20.46
C ASN A 312 11.80 0.07 19.74
N ASN A 313 12.98 -0.53 19.87
CA ASN A 313 14.20 -0.06 19.19
C ASN A 313 14.12 -0.21 17.67
N TYR A 314 13.50 -1.28 17.19
CA TYR A 314 13.31 -1.52 15.77
C TYR A 314 12.34 -0.50 15.16
N LEU A 315 11.24 -0.16 15.84
CA LEU A 315 10.33 0.91 15.41
C LEU A 315 11.07 2.24 15.29
N LYS A 316 11.85 2.65 16.29
CA LYS A 316 12.65 3.89 16.23
C LYS A 316 13.54 3.94 14.98
N LYS A 317 14.18 2.82 14.64
CA LYS A 317 15.01 2.74 13.42
C LYS A 317 14.18 2.81 12.14
N ILE A 318 13.02 2.17 12.09
CA ILE A 318 12.08 2.28 10.96
C ILE A 318 11.67 3.73 10.76
N LEU A 319 11.26 4.43 11.83
CA LEU A 319 10.84 5.82 11.76
C LEU A 319 11.98 6.74 11.32
N LYS A 320 13.19 6.55 11.86
CA LYS A 320 14.39 7.26 11.41
C LYS A 320 14.67 7.04 9.92
N ALA A 321 14.59 5.79 9.46
CA ALA A 321 14.77 5.47 8.05
C ALA A 321 13.68 6.10 7.16
N ALA A 322 12.46 6.23 7.67
CA ALA A 322 11.35 6.93 6.99
C ALA A 322 11.51 8.47 6.98
N GLY A 323 12.61 8.99 7.54
CA GLY A 323 12.92 10.42 7.57
C GLY A 323 12.24 11.19 8.70
N LEU A 324 11.87 10.53 9.80
CA LEU A 324 11.52 11.22 11.06
C LEU A 324 12.78 11.36 11.92
N ASN A 325 13.15 12.59 12.25
CA ASN A 325 14.29 12.84 13.12
C ASN A 325 13.78 13.16 14.53
N LEU A 326 13.64 12.13 15.38
CA LEU A 326 13.05 12.25 16.71
C LEU A 326 13.71 13.32 17.61
N GLU A 327 14.97 13.71 17.38
CA GLU A 327 15.67 14.77 18.14
C GLU A 327 15.34 16.18 17.62
N GLU A 328 15.24 16.40 16.32
CA GLU A 328 14.89 17.71 15.73
C GLU A 328 13.39 17.94 15.68
N ASP A 329 12.62 16.88 15.39
CA ASP A 329 11.16 16.87 15.43
C ASP A 329 10.64 16.96 16.87
N SER A 330 11.47 16.68 17.90
CA SER A 330 11.11 16.88 19.32
C SER A 330 10.72 18.32 19.66
N ARG A 331 11.16 19.31 18.87
CA ARG A 331 10.74 20.71 19.00
C ARG A 331 9.28 20.93 18.61
N TYR A 332 8.73 20.05 17.77
CA TYR A 332 7.31 20.02 17.41
C TYR A 332 6.49 19.07 18.29
N PHE A 333 7.17 18.33 19.18
CA PHE A 333 6.54 17.37 20.07
C PHE A 333 7.23 17.31 21.46
N PRO A 334 7.06 18.35 22.30
CA PRO A 334 7.76 18.47 23.59
C PRO A 334 7.45 17.36 24.61
N GLU A 335 6.36 16.61 24.43
CA GLU A 335 5.83 15.62 25.37
C GLU A 335 6.48 14.23 25.26
N PHE A 336 7.31 13.99 24.23
CA PHE A 336 8.06 12.74 24.04
C PHE A 336 9.22 12.54 25.03
N ARG A 337 9.42 13.48 25.99
CA ARG A 337 10.57 13.50 26.92
C ARG A 337 10.33 12.84 28.28
N SER A 338 9.10 12.48 28.66
CA SER A 338 8.86 11.85 29.97
C SER A 338 8.93 10.33 29.88
N ARG A 339 9.59 9.71 30.88
CA ARG A 339 9.65 8.24 31.02
C ARG A 339 8.30 7.62 31.42
N ASP A 340 7.29 8.44 31.71
CA ASP A 340 5.99 8.01 32.25
C ASP A 340 4.82 8.16 31.25
N PHE A 341 5.10 8.27 29.95
CA PHE A 341 4.06 8.55 28.97
C PHE A 341 3.15 7.33 28.71
N GLN A 342 1.96 7.32 29.32
CA GLN A 342 0.93 6.30 29.07
C GLN A 342 0.18 6.55 27.75
N ILE A 343 0.06 5.47 26.97
CA ILE A 343 -0.43 5.38 25.58
C ILE A 343 -1.79 6.07 25.31
N PRO A 344 -2.77 6.15 26.23
CA PRO A 344 -4.02 6.87 25.97
C PRO A 344 -3.85 8.39 25.79
N HIS A 345 -2.81 9.01 26.35
CA HIS A 345 -2.51 10.43 26.16
C HIS A 345 -1.86 10.71 24.79
N PHE A 346 -1.19 9.72 24.20
CA PHE A 346 -0.52 9.79 22.89
C PHE A 346 -1.46 10.13 21.73
N ASN A 347 -2.62 9.45 21.68
CA ASN A 347 -3.54 9.56 20.56
C ASN A 347 -4.24 10.91 20.49
N LYS A 348 -4.61 11.46 21.66
CA LYS A 348 -5.20 12.79 21.76
C LYS A 348 -4.16 13.88 21.44
N THR A 349 -2.96 13.79 22.03
CA THR A 349 -1.90 14.77 21.80
C THR A 349 -1.39 14.76 20.36
N ILE A 350 -1.28 13.62 19.67
CA ILE A 350 -0.90 13.59 18.24
C ILE A 350 -2.04 14.06 17.35
N GLU A 351 -3.30 13.68 17.60
CA GLU A 351 -4.41 14.24 16.81
C GLU A 351 -4.49 15.76 16.96
N ASP A 352 -4.35 16.27 18.18
CA ASP A 352 -4.38 17.71 18.44
C ASP A 352 -3.14 18.41 17.87
N THR A 353 -1.95 17.78 17.93
CA THR A 353 -0.72 18.34 17.35
C THR A 353 -0.72 18.29 15.83
N PHE A 354 -1.29 17.24 15.22
CA PHE A 354 -1.43 17.13 13.76
C PHE A 354 -2.53 18.09 13.26
N LYS A 355 -3.64 18.23 14.00
CA LYS A 355 -4.67 19.25 13.76
C LYS A 355 -4.07 20.66 13.88
N ASN A 356 -3.28 20.94 14.92
CA ASN A 356 -2.68 22.25 15.17
C ASN A 356 -1.57 22.57 14.15
N SER A 357 -0.67 21.65 13.84
CA SER A 357 0.34 21.83 12.78
C SER A 357 -0.32 22.01 11.41
N SER A 358 -1.41 21.29 11.12
CA SER A 358 -2.20 21.53 9.91
C SER A 358 -2.87 22.91 9.92
N ARG A 359 -3.31 23.42 11.08
CA ARG A 359 -3.95 24.73 11.23
C ARG A 359 -2.95 25.88 11.08
N VAL A 360 -1.77 25.76 11.69
CA VAL A 360 -0.65 26.69 11.54
C VAL A 360 -0.15 26.69 10.09
N THR A 361 0.01 25.52 9.47
CA THR A 361 0.45 25.42 8.08
C THR A 361 -0.60 25.96 7.12
N LYS A 362 -1.89 25.70 7.35
CA LYS A 362 -3.00 26.30 6.60
C LYS A 362 -3.03 27.83 6.76
N GLY A 363 -2.74 28.34 7.96
CA GLY A 363 -2.60 29.78 8.22
C GLY A 363 -1.47 30.41 7.40
N LYS A 364 -0.28 29.80 7.43
CA LYS A 364 0.87 30.25 6.64
C LYS A 364 0.62 30.16 5.12
N ILE A 365 -0.05 29.10 4.64
CA ILE A 365 -0.48 28.97 3.24
C ILE A 365 -1.49 30.06 2.87
N LYS A 366 -2.44 30.37 3.76
CA LYS A 366 -3.43 31.43 3.54
C LYS A 366 -2.76 32.79 3.44
N GLU A 367 -1.86 33.14 4.36
CA GLU A 367 -1.08 34.38 4.32
C GLU A 367 -0.20 34.48 3.07
N LEU A 368 0.40 33.37 2.63
CA LEU A 368 1.22 33.34 1.42
C LEU A 368 0.36 33.48 0.16
N LYS A 369 -0.82 32.86 0.13
CA LYS A 369 -1.80 32.96 -0.95
C LYS A 369 -2.37 34.38 -1.07
N GLU A 370 -2.62 35.06 0.05
CA GLU A 370 -3.05 36.46 0.10
C GLU A 370 -1.96 37.42 -0.42
N LYS A 371 -0.68 37.06 -0.28
CA LYS A 371 0.44 37.86 -0.80
C LYS A 371 0.68 37.67 -2.29
N ASN A 372 0.69 36.43 -2.78
CA ASN A 372 0.81 36.11 -4.20
C ASN A 372 0.40 34.65 -4.45
N GLU A 373 -0.66 34.43 -5.24
CA GLU A 373 -1.13 33.07 -5.56
C GLU A 373 -0.09 32.23 -6.31
N GLU A 374 0.80 32.85 -7.09
CA GLU A 374 1.86 32.19 -7.86
C GLU A 374 2.86 31.46 -6.97
N TYR A 375 3.09 31.94 -5.74
CA TYR A 375 3.98 31.30 -4.78
C TYR A 375 3.51 29.92 -4.38
N ILE A 376 2.19 29.74 -4.22
CA ILE A 376 1.61 28.44 -3.88
C ILE A 376 1.83 27.47 -5.03
N GLU A 377 1.65 27.92 -6.26
CA GLU A 377 1.83 27.08 -7.44
C GLU A 377 3.29 26.65 -7.64
N ILE A 378 4.26 27.56 -7.44
CA ILE A 378 5.68 27.22 -7.48
C ILE A 378 6.02 26.18 -6.40
N LEU A 379 5.53 26.38 -5.17
CA LEU A 379 5.74 25.43 -4.09
C LEU A 379 5.07 24.08 -4.37
N GLU A 380 3.89 24.06 -4.98
CA GLU A 380 3.23 22.83 -5.42
C GLU A 380 4.08 22.09 -6.47
N HIS A 381 4.63 22.79 -7.47
CA HIS A 381 5.52 22.21 -8.48
C HIS A 381 6.81 21.64 -7.88
N ILE A 382 7.47 22.40 -6.99
CA ILE A 382 8.66 21.93 -6.28
C ILE A 382 8.35 20.69 -5.43
N SER A 383 7.18 20.65 -4.76
CA SER A 383 6.75 19.49 -3.96
C SER A 383 6.55 18.21 -4.79
N LYS A 384 6.25 18.37 -6.08
CA LYS A 384 6.09 17.29 -7.07
C LYS A 384 7.41 16.86 -7.73
N GLY A 385 8.51 17.57 -7.47
CA GLY A 385 9.82 17.29 -8.07
C GLY A 385 10.08 18.05 -9.37
N ILE A 386 9.19 18.97 -9.76
CA ILE A 386 9.46 19.97 -10.82
C ILE A 386 10.22 21.10 -10.13
N ASN A 387 11.52 20.93 -9.99
CA ASN A 387 12.31 21.74 -9.08
C ASN A 387 13.64 22.23 -9.66
N THR A 388 13.81 22.18 -10.98
CA THR A 388 14.88 22.93 -11.67
C THR A 388 14.28 24.16 -12.33
N TRP A 389 15.11 25.17 -12.60
CA TRP A 389 14.69 26.36 -13.33
C TRP A 389 14.00 26.02 -14.66
N SER A 390 14.63 25.18 -15.49
CA SER A 390 14.08 24.78 -16.79
C SER A 390 12.76 24.01 -16.66
N ALA A 391 12.62 23.14 -15.67
CA ALA A 391 11.38 22.38 -15.48
C ALA A 391 10.22 23.26 -14.98
N LEU A 392 10.51 24.17 -14.04
CA LEU A 392 9.52 25.15 -13.55
C LEU A 392 9.09 26.09 -14.67
N ARG A 393 10.05 26.62 -15.44
CA ARG A 393 9.78 27.45 -16.62
C ARG A 393 8.86 26.72 -17.61
N ASN A 394 9.19 25.48 -17.95
CA ASN A 394 8.40 24.70 -18.91
C ASN A 394 6.98 24.38 -18.39
N SER A 395 6.80 24.16 -17.08
CA SER A 395 5.46 23.96 -16.50
C SER A 395 4.58 25.21 -16.52
N TYR A 396 5.17 26.40 -16.54
CA TYR A 396 4.43 27.66 -16.67
C TYR A 396 4.07 27.98 -18.14
N LEU A 397 4.87 27.54 -19.10
CA LEU A 397 4.64 27.79 -20.54
C LEU A 397 3.54 26.93 -21.17
N THR A 398 3.16 25.81 -20.55
CA THR A 398 2.14 24.88 -21.05
C THR A 398 0.71 25.19 -20.61
N LYS A 399 0.49 26.21 -19.76
CA LYS A 399 -0.86 26.70 -19.43
C LYS A 399 -1.28 27.75 -20.47
N GLY A 400 -2.35 27.44 -21.21
CA GLY A 400 -2.84 28.22 -22.34
C GLY A 400 -3.03 29.72 -22.08
N ASN A 401 -2.60 30.51 -23.08
CA ASN A 401 -2.93 31.90 -23.39
C ASN A 401 -2.47 33.07 -22.51
N ILE A 402 -1.53 32.88 -21.57
CA ILE A 402 -0.79 34.02 -20.99
C ILE A 402 0.71 33.67 -20.92
N ILE A 403 1.53 34.36 -21.72
CA ILE A 403 2.99 34.28 -21.61
C ILE A 403 3.40 34.99 -20.32
N ILE A 404 3.61 34.23 -19.24
CA ILE A 404 4.19 34.79 -18.01
C ILE A 404 5.68 35.08 -18.28
N PRO A 405 6.15 36.32 -18.10
CA PRO A 405 7.54 36.68 -18.38
C PRO A 405 8.54 35.94 -17.46
N GLU A 406 9.70 35.57 -18.01
CA GLU A 406 10.78 34.89 -17.25
C GLU A 406 11.22 35.67 -15.99
N TRP A 407 11.12 37.00 -16.03
CA TRP A 407 11.45 37.85 -14.90
C TRP A 407 10.52 37.62 -13.70
N SER A 408 9.24 37.32 -13.92
CA SER A 408 8.26 37.08 -12.85
C SER A 408 8.57 35.81 -12.06
N LEU A 409 8.86 34.70 -12.76
CA LEU A 409 9.25 33.44 -12.12
C LEU A 409 10.58 33.58 -11.35
N TYR A 410 11.53 34.35 -11.91
CA TYR A 410 12.80 34.63 -11.25
C TYR A 410 12.61 35.42 -9.95
N GLU A 411 11.82 36.50 -9.98
CA GLU A 411 11.52 37.28 -8.78
C GLU A 411 10.78 36.47 -7.74
N ALA A 412 9.82 35.63 -8.16
CA ALA A 412 9.05 34.79 -7.27
C ALA A 412 9.93 33.77 -6.53
N LEU A 413 10.83 33.09 -7.23
CA LEU A 413 11.79 32.16 -6.63
C LEU A 413 12.74 32.89 -5.66
N LYS A 414 13.23 34.08 -6.04
CA LYS A 414 14.10 34.90 -5.19
C LYS A 414 13.39 35.35 -3.91
N ASN A 415 12.11 35.71 -4.01
CA ASN A 415 11.30 36.12 -2.86
C ASN A 415 10.98 34.93 -1.95
N LEU A 416 10.63 33.76 -2.52
CA LEU A 416 10.42 32.52 -1.77
C LEU A 416 11.69 32.08 -1.02
N GLU A 417 12.86 32.25 -1.63
CA GLU A 417 14.15 31.97 -1.00
C GLU A 417 14.47 32.96 0.14
N LYS A 418 14.29 34.27 -0.08
CA LYS A 418 14.43 35.30 0.96
C LYS A 418 13.50 35.09 2.15
N MET A 419 12.29 34.60 1.90
CA MET A 419 11.30 34.30 2.93
C MET A 419 11.50 32.93 3.59
N ASN A 420 12.58 32.20 3.27
CA ASN A 420 12.90 30.86 3.79
C ASN A 420 11.81 29.80 3.53
N TRP A 421 11.09 29.89 2.40
CA TRP A 421 10.18 28.82 1.97
C TRP A 421 10.89 27.75 1.15
N ILE A 422 11.86 28.17 0.34
CA ILE A 422 12.68 27.29 -0.49
C ILE A 422 14.17 27.62 -0.31
N LYS A 423 15.03 26.67 -0.66
CA LYS A 423 16.47 26.87 -0.80
C LYS A 423 16.93 26.30 -2.14
N ARG A 424 17.99 26.87 -2.72
CA ARG A 424 18.67 26.29 -3.89
C ARG A 424 19.83 25.39 -3.46
N GLY A 425 19.75 24.11 -3.79
CA GLY A 425 20.79 23.12 -3.54
C GLY A 425 22.02 23.29 -4.43
N SER A 426 23.13 22.65 -4.06
CA SER A 426 24.37 22.64 -4.85
C SER A 426 24.21 21.98 -6.22
N ASP A 427 23.18 21.15 -6.40
CA ASP A 427 22.77 20.54 -7.67
C ASP A 427 21.84 21.41 -8.52
N GLN A 428 21.71 22.71 -8.17
CA GLN A 428 20.88 23.70 -8.87
C GLN A 428 19.36 23.41 -8.80
N LYS A 429 18.92 22.56 -7.87
CA LYS A 429 17.48 22.32 -7.62
C LYS A 429 16.95 23.15 -6.46
N TYR A 430 15.69 23.52 -6.54
CA TYR A 430 14.94 24.15 -5.48
C TYR A 430 14.36 23.09 -4.53
N GLU A 431 14.44 23.32 -3.24
CA GLU A 431 13.88 22.44 -2.21
C GLU A 431 13.04 23.26 -1.24
N ILE A 432 11.83 22.79 -0.94
CA ILE A 432 11.02 23.34 0.17
C ILE A 432 11.75 23.04 1.48
N ILE A 433 11.95 24.08 2.30
CA ILE A 433 12.70 23.98 3.55
C ILE A 433 11.91 23.18 4.61
N ASP A 434 10.59 23.34 4.66
CA ASP A 434 9.71 22.66 5.60
C ASP A 434 9.14 21.35 5.00
N ASP A 435 9.56 20.21 5.56
CA ASP A 435 9.14 18.88 5.10
C ASP A 435 7.66 18.59 5.38
N ALA A 436 7.06 19.17 6.42
CA ALA A 436 5.63 19.03 6.70
C ALA A 436 4.81 19.79 5.65
N LEU A 437 5.23 21.01 5.30
CA LEU A 437 4.65 21.78 4.20
C LEU A 437 4.76 21.04 2.87
N LYS A 438 5.94 20.48 2.56
CA LYS A 438 6.18 19.69 1.35
C LYS A 438 5.22 18.50 1.26
N ARG A 439 4.96 17.81 2.37
CA ARG A 439 3.99 16.70 2.44
C ARG A 439 2.55 17.17 2.29
N ILE A 440 2.20 18.32 2.89
CA ILE A 440 0.85 18.90 2.81
C ILE A 440 0.57 19.37 1.39
N LEU A 441 1.47 20.10 0.74
CA LEU A 441 1.29 20.58 -0.64
C LEU A 441 1.20 19.41 -1.62
N LYS A 442 2.05 18.39 -1.44
CA LYS A 442 1.99 17.15 -2.23
C LYS A 442 0.66 16.40 -2.06
N LYS A 443 0.02 16.49 -0.89
CA LYS A 443 -1.32 15.92 -0.64
C LYS A 443 -2.45 16.84 -1.12
N ALA A 444 -2.37 18.15 -0.90
CA ALA A 444 -3.40 19.12 -1.26
C ALA A 444 -3.54 19.31 -2.78
N SER A 445 -2.42 19.23 -3.52
CA SER A 445 -2.46 19.19 -4.98
C SER A 445 -3.10 17.91 -5.53
N ASN A 446 -3.20 16.85 -4.72
CA ASN A 446 -3.98 15.66 -5.07
C ASN A 446 -5.48 15.82 -4.81
N TYR A 447 -5.90 16.85 -4.05
CA TYR A 447 -7.30 17.19 -3.77
C TYR A 447 -7.85 18.31 -4.65
N LYS A 448 -7.01 19.22 -5.18
CA LYS A 448 -7.44 20.28 -6.13
C LYS A 448 -7.73 19.79 -7.57
N GLY A 449 -7.62 18.48 -7.80
CA GLY A 449 -8.05 17.81 -9.03
C GLY A 449 -9.20 16.84 -8.80
N LEU A 450 -10.03 17.10 -7.78
CA LEU A 450 -11.36 16.51 -7.60
C LEU A 450 -12.41 17.52 -8.04
#